data_AF-A0A958XVW8-F1
#
_entry.id   AF-A0A958XVW8-F1
#
_cell.length_a   1.000
_cell.length_b   1.000
_cell.length_c   1.000
_cell.angle_alpha   90.00
_cell.angle_beta   90.00
_cell.angle_gamma   90.00
#
_symmetry.space_group_name_H-M   'P 1'
#
loop_
_entity.id
_entity.type
_entity.pdbx_description
1 polymer ?
#
loop_
_entity_poly.entity_id
_entity_poly.type
_entity_poly.pdbx_seq_one_letter_code
_entity_poly.pdbx_strand_id
1 'polypeptide(L)'
;DFYFLHKNKEMKISETILEQDLPRQIKFAYQSPMGYNEVELLFEKLSNNSVRQTNNSFFDLKGFMKIMGFLMKPMFKKQSLKYMTAFKHYVEQ
;
A
#
# COMPACT_ATOMS: atom_id res chain seq x y z
N ASP A 1 13.97 -3.73 -4.61
CA ASP A 1 14.40 -3.41 -3.23
C ASP A 1 14.63 -1.92 -3.08
N PHE A 2 14.14 -1.34 -1.99
CA PHE A 2 14.34 0.04 -1.58
C PHE A 2 15.26 0.10 -0.37
N TYR A 3 16.21 1.04 -0.38
CA TYR A 3 17.18 1.24 0.69
C TYR A 3 17.08 2.69 1.19
N PHE A 4 16.96 2.87 2.50
CA PHE A 4 16.93 4.21 3.13
C PHE A 4 17.44 4.17 4.56
N LEU A 5 17.82 5.33 5.10
CA LEU A 5 18.27 5.45 6.49
C LEU A 5 17.09 5.79 7.41
N HIS A 6 16.91 5.00 8.48
CA HIS A 6 15.99 5.30 9.58
C HIS A 6 16.76 5.31 10.90
N LYS A 7 16.85 6.47 11.56
CA LYS A 7 17.63 6.64 12.81
C LYS A 7 19.07 6.11 12.69
N ASN A 8 19.78 6.48 11.61
CA ASN A 8 21.14 6.06 11.28
C ASN A 8 21.32 4.54 11.09
N LYS A 9 20.23 3.79 10.87
CA LYS A 9 20.27 2.39 10.47
C LYS A 9 19.78 2.26 9.04
N GLU A 10 20.49 1.49 8.23
CA GLU A 10 20.02 1.12 6.90
C GLU A 10 18.79 0.22 7.03
N MET A 11 17.75 0.57 6.30
CA MET A 11 16.51 -0.18 6.19
C MET A 11 16.35 -0.63 4.74
N LYS A 12 16.10 -1.93 4.58
CA LYS A 12 15.74 -2.55 3.31
C LYS A 12 14.25 -2.88 3.29
N ILE A 13 13.58 -2.49 2.22
CA ILE A 13 12.22 -2.95 1.88
C ILE A 13 12.28 -3.69 0.55
N SER A 14 11.90 -4.96 0.54
CA SER A 14 11.69 -5.70 -0.70
C SER A 14 10.25 -5.55 -1.17
N GLU A 15 10.08 -5.22 -2.44
CA GLU A 15 8.77 -5.20 -3.12
C GLU A 15 8.69 -6.41 -4.05
N THR A 16 7.53 -7.05 -4.11
CA THR A 16 7.27 -8.20 -4.97
C THR A 16 5.85 -8.11 -5.52
N ILE A 17 5.69 -8.29 -6.83
CA ILE A 17 4.36 -8.43 -7.44
C ILE A 17 3.84 -9.82 -7.10
N LEU A 18 2.72 -9.89 -6.37
CA LEU A 18 2.06 -11.16 -6.01
C LEU A 18 1.08 -11.60 -7.09
N GLU A 19 0.30 -10.65 -7.62
CA GLU A 19 -0.71 -10.88 -8.64
C GLU A 19 -0.72 -9.70 -9.61
N GLN A 20 -0.96 -9.99 -10.88
CA GLN A 20 -1.04 -8.98 -11.93
C GLN A 20 -2.11 -9.37 -12.94
N ASP A 21 -3.26 -8.71 -12.86
CA ASP A 21 -4.40 -8.84 -13.76
C ASP A 21 -4.80 -7.46 -14.28
N LEU A 22 -3.85 -6.77 -14.91
CA LEU A 22 -4.10 -5.43 -15.45
C LEU A 22 -5.05 -5.51 -16.66
N PRO A 23 -6.01 -4.58 -16.79
CA PRO A 23 -6.15 -3.35 -16.00
C PRO A 23 -7.02 -3.47 -14.73
N ARG A 24 -7.49 -4.67 -14.36
CA ARG A 24 -8.49 -4.87 -13.31
C ARG A 24 -7.91 -4.89 -11.90
N GLN A 25 -6.74 -5.50 -11.74
CA GLN A 25 -6.12 -5.72 -10.44
C GLN A 25 -4.61 -5.78 -10.52
N ILE A 26 -3.95 -5.33 -9.47
CA ILE A 26 -2.54 -5.63 -9.21
C ILE A 26 -2.31 -5.69 -7.70
N LYS A 27 -1.48 -6.63 -7.26
CA LYS A 27 -1.17 -6.85 -5.85
C LYS A 27 0.33 -6.93 -5.61
N PHE A 28 0.76 -6.23 -4.57
CA PHE A 28 2.16 -6.16 -4.15
C PHE A 28 2.33 -6.65 -2.72
N ALA A 29 3.46 -7.29 -2.46
CA ALA A 29 3.99 -7.55 -1.14
C ALA A 29 5.16 -6.62 -0.84
N TYR A 30 5.23 -6.16 0.40
CA TYR A 30 6.32 -5.37 0.96
C TYR A 30 6.87 -6.05 2.19
N GLN A 31 8.14 -6.47 2.13
CA GLN A 31 8.83 -7.10 3.25
C GLN A 31 9.91 -6.19 3.81
N SER A 32 9.91 -5.99 5.12
CA SER A 32 10.96 -5.26 5.85
C SER A 32 11.26 -5.94 7.19
N PRO A 33 12.31 -5.53 7.92
CA PRO A 33 12.52 -5.96 9.31
C PRO A 33 11.35 -5.61 10.25
N MET A 34 10.55 -4.59 9.92
CA MET A 34 9.44 -4.13 10.77
C MET A 34 8.15 -4.95 10.58
N GLY A 35 8.03 -5.70 9.49
CA GLY A 35 6.82 -6.46 9.18
C GLY A 35 6.66 -6.76 7.71
N TYR A 36 5.54 -7.43 7.40
CA TYR A 36 5.11 -7.78 6.05
C TYR A 36 3.77 -7.11 5.77
N ASN A 37 3.64 -6.44 4.62
CA ASN A 37 2.40 -5.81 4.21
C ASN A 37 2.05 -6.24 2.78
N GLU A 38 0.77 -6.29 2.47
CA GLU A 38 0.28 -6.42 1.09
C GLU A 38 -0.58 -5.23 0.73
N VAL A 39 -0.51 -4.80 -0.52
CA VAL A 39 -1.38 -3.77 -1.09
C VAL A 39 -1.97 -4.32 -2.38
N GLU A 40 -3.28 -4.42 -2.42
CA GLU A 40 -4.05 -4.75 -3.61
C GLU A 40 -4.77 -3.51 -4.12
N LEU A 41 -4.61 -3.25 -5.41
CA LEU A 41 -5.31 -2.20 -6.14
C LEU A 41 -6.31 -2.85 -7.07
N LEU A 42 -7.60 -2.52 -6.89
CA LEU A 42 -8.69 -2.93 -7.77
C LEU A 42 -9.19 -1.73 -8.56
N PHE A 43 -9.49 -1.93 -9.83
CA PHE A 43 -9.99 -0.91 -10.73
C PHE A 43 -11.30 -1.38 -11.36
N GLU A 44 -12.37 -0.64 -11.12
CA GLU A 44 -13.71 -0.96 -11.61
C GLU A 44 -14.25 0.20 -12.44
N LYS A 45 -14.65 -0.08 -13.67
CA LYS A 45 -15.27 0.92 -14.55
C LYS A 45 -16.60 1.37 -13.93
N LEU A 46 -16.76 2.67 -13.70
CA LEU A 46 -18.02 3.28 -13.27
C LEU A 46 -18.79 3.86 -14.47
N SER A 47 -18.07 4.44 -15.43
CA SER A 47 -18.62 4.98 -16.68
C SER A 47 -17.56 4.97 -17.78
N ASN A 48 -17.86 5.52 -18.96
CA ASN A 48 -16.87 5.65 -20.02
C ASN A 48 -15.67 6.53 -19.63
N ASN A 49 -15.85 7.46 -18.68
CA ASN A 49 -14.83 8.44 -18.30
C ASN A 49 -14.49 8.38 -16.80
N SER A 50 -14.87 7.32 -16.09
CA SER A 50 -14.59 7.20 -14.65
C SER A 50 -14.36 5.76 -14.21
N VAL A 51 -13.38 5.60 -13.32
CA VAL A 51 -12.98 4.33 -12.71
C VAL A 51 -12.96 4.51 -11.19
N ARG A 52 -13.51 3.55 -10.47
CA ARG A 52 -13.33 3.41 -9.02
C ARG A 52 -12.04 2.65 -8.78
N GLN A 53 -11.16 3.25 -7.98
CA GLN A 53 -9.97 2.57 -7.48
C GLN A 53 -10.19 2.22 -6.00
N THR A 54 -10.11 0.93 -5.67
CA THR A 54 -10.19 0.43 -4.30
C THR A 54 -8.80 -0.06 -3.88
N ASN A 55 -8.36 0.34 -2.68
CA ASN A 55 -7.10 -0.12 -2.10
C ASN A 55 -7.38 -1.00 -0.88
N ASN A 56 -7.01 -2.29 -0.98
CA ASN A 56 -7.04 -3.21 0.15
C ASN A 56 -5.61 -3.36 0.67
N SER A 57 -5.41 -3.07 1.95
CA SER A 57 -4.10 -3.19 2.59
C SER A 57 -4.15 -4.23 3.71
N PHE A 58 -3.22 -5.19 3.66
CA PHE A 58 -2.97 -6.16 4.71
C PHE A 58 -1.68 -5.80 5.44
N PHE A 59 -1.68 -5.90 6.77
CA PHE A 59 -0.52 -5.58 7.60
C PHE A 59 -0.30 -6.71 8.61
N ASP A 60 0.78 -7.46 8.45
CA ASP A 60 1.30 -8.41 9.44
C ASP A 60 2.44 -7.76 10.21
N LEU A 61 2.05 -7.05 11.27
CA LEU A 61 2.96 -6.33 12.16
C LEU A 61 3.47 -7.26 13.27
N LYS A 62 4.76 -7.17 13.59
CA LYS A 62 5.41 -8.02 14.60
C LYS A 62 5.57 -7.31 15.95
N GLY A 63 5.57 -8.08 17.04
CA GLY A 63 5.84 -7.60 18.40
C GLY A 63 4.84 -6.54 18.90
N PHE A 64 5.34 -5.51 19.58
CA PHE A 64 4.52 -4.40 20.13
C PHE A 64 3.70 -3.67 19.05
N MET A 65 4.15 -3.66 17.80
CA MET A 65 3.45 -3.03 16.69
C MET A 65 2.11 -3.71 16.37
N LYS A 66 1.92 -4.98 16.72
CA LYS A 66 0.64 -5.69 16.51
C LYS A 66 -0.49 -5.07 17.34
N ILE A 67 -0.19 -4.71 18.60
CA ILE A 67 -1.16 -4.08 19.52
C ILE A 67 -1.44 -2.65 19.06
N MET A 68 -0.38 -1.88 18.78
CA MET A 68 -0.50 -0.50 18.30
C MET A 68 -1.21 -0.41 16.94
N GLY A 69 -0.99 -1.38 16.06
CA GLY A 69 -1.60 -1.44 14.73
C GLY A 69 -3.13 -1.48 14.77
N PHE A 70 -3.71 -2.12 15.79
CA PHE A 70 -5.16 -2.13 15.96
C PHE A 70 -5.72 -0.73 16.28
N LEU A 71 -5.03 0.02 17.13
CA LEU A 71 -5.42 1.39 17.51
C LEU A 71 -5.19 2.39 16.36
N MET A 72 -4.17 2.15 15.54
CA MET A 72 -3.74 3.04 14.46
C MET A 72 -4.46 2.85 13.12
N LYS A 73 -5.50 2.00 13.05
CA LYS A 73 -6.30 1.79 11.82
C LYS A 73 -6.74 3.08 11.11
N PRO A 74 -7.24 4.13 11.82
CA PRO A 74 -7.63 5.39 11.15
C PRO A 74 -6.42 6.11 10.51
N MET A 75 -5.25 6.04 11.15
CA MET A 75 -4.03 6.64 10.64
C MET A 75 -3.57 5.95 9.35
N PHE A 76 -3.63 4.61 9.30
CA PHE A 76 -3.29 3.86 8.09
C PHE A 76 -4.21 4.24 6.93
N LYS A 77 -5.53 4.33 7.15
CA LYS A 77 -6.48 4.79 6.13
C LYS A 77 -6.15 6.20 5.63
N LYS A 78 -5.81 7.12 6.55
CA LYS A 78 -5.44 8.50 6.17
C LYS A 78 -4.16 8.54 5.34
N GLN A 79 -3.16 7.75 5.70
CA GLN A 79 -1.93 7.65 4.92
C GLN A 79 -2.20 7.00 3.57
N SER A 80 -3.09 6.01 3.52
CA SER A 80 -3.51 5.36 2.29
C SER A 80 -4.17 6.32 1.31
N LEU A 81 -5.09 7.14 1.81
CA LEU A 81 -5.78 8.12 0.98
C LEU A 81 -4.81 9.12 0.33
N LYS A 82 -3.71 9.50 1.00
CA LYS A 82 -2.73 10.44 0.43
C LYS A 82 -2.13 9.93 -0.88
N TYR A 83 -1.70 8.67 -0.94
CA TYR A 83 -1.14 8.14 -2.19
C TYR A 83 -2.23 7.89 -3.24
N MET A 84 -3.45 7.53 -2.83
CA MET A 84 -4.58 7.39 -3.77
C MET A 84 -4.92 8.73 -4.43
N THR A 85 -4.95 9.82 -3.65
CA THR A 85 -5.16 11.18 -4.18
C THR A 85 -4.02 11.60 -5.10
N ALA A 86 -2.77 11.34 -4.73
CA ALA A 86 -1.62 11.65 -5.58
C ALA A 86 -1.65 10.86 -6.90
N PHE A 87 -2.00 9.58 -6.86
CA PHE A 87 -2.18 8.76 -8.05
C PHE A 87 -3.31 9.29 -8.94
N LYS A 88 -4.47 9.62 -8.36
CA LYS A 88 -5.59 10.24 -9.09
C LYS A 88 -5.15 11.52 -9.80
N HIS A 89 -4.49 12.43 -9.09
CA HIS A 89 -3.99 13.67 -9.68
C HIS A 89 -2.95 13.46 -10.77
N TYR A 90 -2.16 12.38 -10.71
CA TYR A 90 -1.18 12.03 -11.74
C TYR A 90 -1.83 11.48 -13.01
N VAL A 91 -2.84 10.61 -12.89
CA VAL A 91 -3.47 9.96 -14.06
C VAL A 91 -4.55 10.81 -14.72
N GLU A 92 -5.13 11.77 -14.01
CA GLU A 92 -6.17 12.68 -14.52
C GLU A 92 -5.63 14.06 -14.94
N GLN A 93 -4.31 14.20 -15.10
CA GLN A 93 -3.71 15.41 -15.69
C GLN A 93 -4.20 15.64 -17.12
#